data_AF-A0A6A3EWG6-F1
#
_entry.id   AF-A0A6A3EWG6-F1
#
_cell.length_a   1.000
_cell.length_b   1.000
_cell.length_c   1.000
_cell.angle_alpha   90.00
_cell.angle_beta   90.00
_cell.angle_gamma   90.00
#
_symmetry.space_group_name_H-M   'P 1'
#
loop_
_entity.id
_entity.type
_entity.pdbx_description
1 polymer ?
#
loop_
_entity_poly.entity_id
_entity_poly.type
_entity_poly.pdbx_seq_one_letter_code
_entity_poly.pdbx_strand_id
1 'polypeptide(L)'
;MHVNLTLSSDWMGNERSINAFNTSDWLCFLDAGGAPATLRVAESRGPCGPRMPVKPEGEFQKCYKMSRQSFMALAAKLESRLTVDEQQSRNRTGIEPITHINKLHMLLRWLSGGSYHDIRSKSGVSVSAFYDCIHEVVEAIIAHPDLQLQFPTTLAAQRHAASEFKKLSTSKVMKGCVGAVDGWLCPIKAPKKNEVTRVRSFFSGHYQRYGVDVQACCDHLSRFTAVTCSSPGGTGDSVAFLKWRLSAVVDTFPNGLYLVGDNAYTNTNKLLTPFPRPRIATAYHDSFNFYLSQLRIRIEMAFGLLVCKWRVFNAPLEIAFRRVPRTKLAACILHNWCINRRLIESTSYRVEEDEDLVDGLAALSIADEPPPDLSVVSQDSSRYRRLYDASDLAADTDTYNSSEWIRDAIVGVLERDTVLRPQRNRIRRSTEAQEG
;
A
#
# COMPACT_ATOMS: atom_id res chain seq x y z
N MET A 1 11.98 -0.11 17.26
CA MET A 1 12.68 -0.69 16.10
C MET A 1 11.97 -0.26 14.82
N HIS A 2 12.55 0.68 14.07
CA HIS A 2 12.08 0.98 12.72
C HIS A 2 12.36 -0.23 11.83
N VAL A 3 11.31 -0.82 11.25
CA VAL A 3 11.48 -1.84 10.20
C VAL A 3 11.95 -1.09 8.96
N ASN A 4 13.27 -0.98 8.79
CA ASN A 4 13.85 -0.56 7.52
C ASN A 4 13.46 -1.61 6.47
N LEU A 5 12.59 -1.22 5.53
CA LEU A 5 12.31 -1.94 4.31
C LEU A 5 13.63 -2.12 3.55
N THR A 6 14.29 -3.25 3.79
CA THR A 6 15.52 -3.60 3.09
C THR A 6 15.10 -4.31 1.81
N LEU A 7 15.22 -3.59 0.70
CA LEU A 7 15.20 -4.19 -0.63
C LEU A 7 16.42 -5.10 -0.73
N SER A 8 16.22 -6.41 -0.79
CA SER A 8 17.30 -7.33 -1.12
C SER A 8 17.75 -7.05 -2.56
N SER A 9 19.05 -6.81 -2.71
CA SER A 9 19.77 -6.56 -3.97
C SER A 9 20.10 -7.85 -4.72
N ASP A 10 19.52 -9.00 -4.34
CA ASP A 10 19.97 -10.34 -4.78
C ASP A 10 19.74 -10.65 -6.26
N TRP A 11 19.24 -9.69 -7.05
CA TRP A 11 19.07 -9.81 -8.50
C TRP A 11 20.10 -9.01 -9.31
N MET A 12 20.84 -8.09 -8.68
CA MET A 12 21.84 -7.26 -9.36
C MET A 12 23.23 -7.88 -9.16
N GLY A 13 23.54 -8.90 -9.97
CA GLY A 13 24.92 -9.35 -10.14
C GLY A 13 25.74 -8.28 -10.87
N ASN A 14 26.38 -7.37 -10.12
CA ASN A 14 27.73 -6.85 -10.37
C ASN A 14 28.06 -5.70 -9.40
N GLU A 15 29.03 -5.95 -8.52
CA GLU A 15 29.88 -4.90 -7.96
C GLU A 15 30.75 -4.33 -9.09
N ARG A 16 30.63 -3.04 -9.37
CA ARG A 16 31.71 -2.27 -10.01
C ARG A 16 31.80 -0.90 -9.38
N SER A 17 32.87 -0.73 -8.60
CA SER A 17 33.43 0.55 -8.19
C SER A 17 33.74 1.40 -9.43
N ILE A 18 33.30 2.66 -9.44
CA ILE A 18 33.76 3.66 -10.41
C ILE A 18 34.28 4.84 -9.61
N ASN A 19 35.60 5.01 -9.63
CA ASN A 19 36.29 6.22 -9.26
C ASN A 19 36.90 6.86 -10.52
N ALA A 20 37.01 8.19 -10.45
CA ALA A 20 37.84 9.09 -11.24
C ALA A 20 37.28 9.68 -12.56
N PHE A 21 37.13 11.01 -12.49
CA PHE A 21 37.18 12.00 -13.57
C PHE A 21 38.38 11.78 -14.51
N ASN A 22 38.21 12.10 -15.81
CA ASN A 22 39.06 13.11 -16.46
C ASN A 22 38.43 13.70 -17.72
N THR A 23 38.63 15.00 -17.89
CA THR A 23 38.30 15.89 -19.00
C THR A 23 39.38 15.87 -20.09
N SER A 24 39.02 15.97 -21.37
CA SER A 24 39.73 16.80 -22.37
C SER A 24 39.15 16.63 -23.78
N ASP A 25 38.78 17.77 -24.36
CA ASP A 25 38.95 18.23 -25.75
C ASP A 25 38.36 17.44 -26.92
N TRP A 26 37.60 18.13 -27.79
CA TRP A 26 38.05 18.51 -29.14
C TRP A 26 37.16 19.67 -29.67
N LEU A 27 37.82 20.72 -30.15
CA LEU A 27 37.28 21.95 -30.76
C LEU A 27 37.49 21.94 -32.29
N CYS A 28 36.79 22.85 -32.98
CA CYS A 28 36.92 23.32 -34.38
C CYS A 28 36.12 22.52 -35.44
N PHE A 29 35.35 23.13 -36.36
CA PHE A 29 35.60 24.32 -37.19
C PHE A 29 34.30 25.07 -37.63
N LEU A 30 34.44 26.37 -37.90
CA LEU A 30 33.59 27.27 -38.72
C LEU A 30 33.61 26.80 -40.20
N ASP A 31 32.72 27.15 -41.15
CA ASP A 31 32.28 28.50 -41.52
C ASP A 31 31.17 28.49 -42.62
N ALA A 32 30.51 29.66 -42.75
CA ALA A 32 29.89 30.30 -43.94
C ALA A 32 28.68 29.72 -44.73
N GLY A 33 27.67 30.59 -44.96
CA GLY A 33 26.79 30.55 -46.15
C GLY A 33 25.35 31.03 -45.94
N GLY A 34 25.06 32.32 -46.14
CA GLY A 34 23.73 32.91 -45.99
C GLY A 34 22.83 32.90 -47.24
N ALA A 35 21.52 33.01 -47.03
CA ALA A 35 20.52 33.54 -47.96
C ALA A 35 19.28 34.05 -47.16
N PRO A 36 18.56 35.09 -47.61
CA PRO A 36 17.61 35.82 -46.77
C PRO A 36 16.22 35.16 -46.79
N ALA A 37 15.71 34.80 -45.61
CA ALA A 37 14.35 34.31 -45.45
C ALA A 37 13.43 35.44 -44.97
N THR A 38 12.43 35.71 -45.82
CA THR A 38 11.20 36.48 -45.59
C THR A 38 10.77 36.66 -44.13
N LEU A 39 10.57 37.92 -43.76
CA LEU A 39 10.03 38.36 -42.48
C LEU A 39 8.57 37.90 -42.33
N ARG A 40 8.35 36.70 -41.79
CA ARG A 40 7.06 36.35 -41.20
C ARG A 40 7.06 36.93 -39.78
N VAL A 41 6.09 37.80 -39.50
CA VAL A 41 5.78 38.24 -38.14
C VAL A 41 5.41 37.00 -37.33
N ALA A 42 6.39 36.48 -36.60
CA ALA A 42 6.16 35.49 -35.57
C ALA A 42 5.55 36.22 -34.38
N GLU A 43 4.28 35.96 -34.10
CA GLU A 43 3.73 36.20 -32.77
C GLU A 43 4.67 35.56 -31.75
N SER A 44 5.27 36.39 -30.91
CA SER A 44 6.20 36.02 -29.86
C SER A 44 5.49 35.20 -28.78
N ARG A 45 5.30 33.91 -29.02
CA ARG A 45 5.17 32.94 -27.93
C ARG A 45 6.54 32.86 -27.27
N GLY A 46 6.74 33.63 -26.21
CA GLY A 46 7.90 33.46 -25.33
C GLY A 46 8.06 32.00 -24.89
N PRO A 47 9.26 31.57 -24.47
CA PRO A 47 9.52 30.18 -24.10
C PRO A 47 8.54 29.75 -23.01
N CYS A 48 7.57 28.92 -23.39
CA CYS A 48 6.53 28.45 -22.49
C CYS A 48 7.16 27.39 -21.59
N GLY A 49 7.63 27.82 -20.42
CA GLY A 49 8.20 26.91 -19.42
C GLY A 49 7.20 25.83 -18.99
N PRO A 50 7.66 24.78 -18.29
CA PRO A 50 6.79 23.70 -17.83
C PRO A 50 5.69 24.27 -16.93
N ARG A 51 4.41 24.05 -17.29
CA ARG A 51 3.26 24.54 -16.52
C ARG A 51 2.23 23.43 -16.32
N MET A 52 1.88 23.19 -15.06
CA MET A 52 0.66 22.46 -14.72
C MET A 52 -0.57 23.25 -15.20
N PRO A 53 -1.50 22.63 -15.96
CA PRO A 53 -2.73 23.29 -16.38
C PRO A 53 -3.62 23.67 -15.18
N VAL A 54 -4.19 24.87 -15.21
CA VAL A 54 -5.22 25.29 -14.24
C VAL A 54 -6.52 24.53 -14.55
N LYS A 55 -7.12 23.90 -13.54
CA LYS A 55 -8.34 23.09 -13.68
C LYS A 55 -9.37 23.36 -12.59
N PRO A 56 -10.68 23.34 -12.89
CA PRO A 56 -11.72 23.29 -11.87
C PRO A 56 -11.54 22.07 -10.94
N GLU A 57 -12.00 22.16 -9.69
CA GLU A 57 -11.73 21.13 -8.67
C GLU A 57 -12.22 19.73 -9.08
N GLY A 58 -13.43 19.62 -9.64
CA GLY A 58 -13.96 18.33 -10.10
C GLY A 58 -13.12 17.68 -11.21
N GLU A 59 -12.55 18.49 -12.11
CA GLU A 59 -11.59 17.98 -13.11
C GLU A 59 -10.25 17.62 -12.49
N PHE A 60 -9.76 18.44 -11.55
CA PHE A 60 -8.52 18.22 -10.82
C PHE A 60 -8.55 16.85 -10.13
N GLN A 61 -9.61 16.57 -9.37
CA GLN A 61 -9.78 15.29 -8.68
C GLN A 61 -9.82 14.10 -9.65
N LYS A 62 -10.50 14.22 -10.80
CA LYS A 62 -10.50 13.16 -11.82
C LYS A 62 -9.10 12.90 -12.39
N CYS A 63 -8.30 13.96 -12.54
CA CYS A 63 -6.96 13.91 -13.14
C CYS A 63 -5.87 13.41 -12.18
N TYR A 64 -5.92 13.77 -10.91
CA TYR A 64 -4.87 13.49 -9.91
C TYR A 64 -5.29 12.51 -8.82
N LYS A 65 -6.57 12.11 -8.80
CA LYS A 65 -7.18 11.18 -7.83
C LYS A 65 -7.15 11.67 -6.37
N MET A 66 -7.00 12.98 -6.19
CA MET A 66 -7.00 13.67 -4.91
C MET A 66 -7.44 15.14 -5.11
N SER A 67 -7.88 15.79 -4.02
CA SER A 67 -8.22 17.22 -4.02
C SER A 67 -7.00 18.08 -4.28
N ARG A 68 -7.20 19.34 -4.71
CA ARG A 68 -6.10 20.30 -4.86
C ARG A 68 -5.35 20.53 -3.55
N GLN A 69 -6.07 20.64 -2.43
CA GLN A 69 -5.47 20.79 -1.11
C GLN A 69 -4.60 19.58 -0.73
N SER A 70 -5.06 18.36 -1.04
CA SER A 70 -4.29 17.14 -0.83
C SER A 70 -3.03 17.09 -1.71
N PHE A 71 -3.15 17.50 -2.97
CA PHE A 71 -2.02 17.60 -3.89
C PHE A 71 -0.97 18.61 -3.40
N MET A 72 -1.37 19.81 -3.02
CA MET A 72 -0.43 20.86 -2.58
C MET A 72 0.27 20.48 -1.28
N ALA A 73 -0.43 19.84 -0.34
CA ALA A 73 0.20 19.33 0.88
C ALA A 73 1.21 18.20 0.60
N LEU A 74 0.94 17.35 -0.39
CA LEU A 74 1.91 16.34 -0.83
C LEU A 74 3.11 17.01 -1.50
N ALA A 75 2.87 18.01 -2.37
CA ALA A 75 3.94 18.77 -3.03
C ALA A 75 4.87 19.43 -2.01
N ALA A 76 4.32 20.08 -0.98
CA ALA A 76 5.08 20.69 0.10
C ALA A 76 5.94 19.68 0.87
N LYS A 77 5.43 18.47 1.14
CA LYS A 77 6.24 17.40 1.76
C LYS A 77 7.42 16.98 0.90
N LEU A 78 7.27 16.98 -0.42
CA LEU A 78 8.30 16.51 -1.35
C LEU A 78 9.28 17.62 -1.79
N GLU A 79 8.99 18.88 -1.48
CA GLU A 79 9.72 20.05 -1.98
C GLU A 79 11.22 19.98 -1.70
N SER A 80 11.61 19.66 -0.46
CA SER A 80 13.01 19.61 -0.04
C SER A 80 13.84 18.55 -0.77
N ARG A 81 13.20 17.48 -1.25
CA ARG A 81 13.86 16.40 -2.00
C ARG A 81 13.81 16.60 -3.51
N LEU A 82 12.96 17.49 -4.00
CA LEU A 82 12.74 17.76 -5.42
C LEU A 82 13.20 19.16 -5.83
N THR A 83 13.92 19.87 -4.96
CA THR A 83 14.47 21.20 -5.21
C THR A 83 15.38 21.17 -6.43
N VAL A 84 15.28 22.21 -7.26
CA VAL A 84 16.08 22.37 -8.46
C VAL A 84 16.97 23.59 -8.26
N ASP A 85 18.26 23.46 -8.56
CA ASP A 85 19.12 24.62 -8.74
C ASP A 85 18.67 25.36 -9.99
N GLU A 86 17.94 26.46 -9.80
CA GLU A 86 17.34 27.22 -10.88
C GLU A 86 18.38 27.79 -11.84
N GLN A 87 19.50 28.27 -11.30
CA GLN A 87 20.56 28.88 -12.09
C GLN A 87 21.23 27.82 -12.97
N GLN A 88 21.57 26.67 -12.39
CA GLN A 88 22.15 25.57 -13.14
C GLN A 88 21.17 25.03 -14.21
N SER A 89 19.88 24.95 -13.88
CA SER A 89 18.84 24.50 -14.82
C SER A 89 18.70 25.46 -16.00
N ARG A 90 18.62 26.77 -15.73
CA ARG A 90 18.55 27.81 -16.78
C ARG A 90 19.79 27.77 -17.67
N ASN A 91 20.98 27.68 -17.07
CA ASN A 91 22.26 27.62 -17.80
C ASN A 91 22.34 26.40 -18.74
N ARG A 92 21.77 25.25 -18.36
CA ARG A 92 21.82 24.02 -19.16
C ARG A 92 20.76 23.93 -20.26
N THR A 93 19.58 24.49 -20.01
CA THR A 93 18.39 24.22 -20.84
C THR A 93 17.83 25.44 -21.55
N GLY A 94 18.16 26.65 -21.09
CA GLY A 94 17.61 27.90 -21.62
C GLY A 94 16.11 28.09 -21.36
N ILE A 95 15.47 27.23 -20.56
CA ILE A 95 14.05 27.29 -20.20
C ILE A 95 13.85 27.38 -18.69
N GLU A 96 12.62 27.71 -18.29
CA GLU A 96 12.23 27.76 -16.88
C GLU A 96 12.40 26.39 -16.21
N PRO A 97 12.95 26.33 -14.97
CA PRO A 97 13.15 25.06 -14.27
C PRO A 97 11.88 24.23 -14.07
N ILE A 98 12.02 22.90 -14.12
CA ILE A 98 10.92 21.99 -13.83
C ILE A 98 10.70 21.95 -12.30
N THR A 99 9.73 22.69 -11.80
CA THR A 99 9.40 22.74 -10.37
C THR A 99 8.95 21.39 -9.79
N HIS A 100 9.05 21.22 -8.47
CA HIS A 100 8.57 20.02 -7.78
C HIS A 100 7.07 19.76 -8.02
N ILE A 101 6.26 20.82 -8.15
CA ILE A 101 4.84 20.76 -8.53
C ILE A 101 4.66 20.15 -9.92
N ASN A 102 5.47 20.58 -10.90
CA ASN A 102 5.42 20.05 -12.26
C ASN A 102 5.84 18.57 -12.30
N LYS A 103 6.87 18.19 -11.54
CA LYS A 103 7.30 16.79 -11.42
C LYS A 103 6.19 15.92 -10.83
N LEU A 104 5.58 16.35 -9.72
CA LEU A 104 4.47 15.63 -9.08
C LEU A 104 3.23 15.53 -9.99
N HIS A 105 2.91 16.61 -10.70
CA HIS A 105 1.88 16.63 -11.73
C HIS A 105 2.10 15.50 -12.76
N MET A 106 3.30 15.43 -13.34
CA MET A 106 3.61 14.44 -14.37
C MET A 106 3.45 13.01 -13.85
N LEU A 107 3.97 12.72 -12.65
CA LEU A 107 3.83 11.40 -12.03
C LEU A 107 2.35 11.04 -11.82
N LEU A 108 1.56 11.90 -11.16
CA LEU A 108 0.18 11.58 -10.81
C LEU A 108 -0.72 11.44 -12.05
N ARG A 109 -0.48 12.25 -13.09
CA ARG A 109 -1.19 12.12 -14.37
C ARG A 109 -0.87 10.78 -15.05
N TRP A 110 0.40 10.36 -15.02
CA TRP A 110 0.83 9.11 -15.60
C TRP A 110 0.28 7.91 -14.82
N LEU A 111 0.39 7.90 -13.49
CA LEU A 111 -0.22 6.86 -12.63
C LEU A 111 -1.73 6.75 -12.85
N SER A 112 -2.41 7.88 -13.09
CA SER A 112 -3.85 7.93 -13.40
C SER A 112 -4.22 7.40 -14.78
N GLY A 113 -3.25 6.91 -15.57
CA GLY A 113 -3.44 6.32 -16.90
C GLY A 113 -3.33 7.32 -18.05
N GLY A 114 -2.78 8.52 -17.81
CA GLY A 114 -2.53 9.48 -18.89
C GLY A 114 -1.38 9.05 -19.80
N SER A 115 -1.50 9.32 -21.09
CA SER A 115 -0.43 9.10 -22.08
C SER A 115 0.81 9.90 -21.69
N TYR A 116 1.96 9.23 -21.56
CA TYR A 116 3.24 9.90 -21.26
C TYR A 116 3.57 10.94 -22.35
N HIS A 117 3.23 10.65 -23.61
CA HIS A 117 3.47 11.53 -24.74
C HIS A 117 2.66 12.83 -24.61
N ASP A 118 1.39 12.73 -24.21
CA ASP A 118 0.54 13.90 -24.03
C ASP A 118 0.97 14.74 -22.83
N ILE A 119 1.31 14.08 -21.72
CA ILE A 119 1.72 14.74 -20.48
C ILE A 119 3.02 15.51 -20.71
N ARG A 120 4.05 14.86 -21.29
CA ARG A 120 5.33 15.52 -21.55
C ARG A 120 5.19 16.67 -22.55
N SER A 121 4.37 16.51 -23.59
CA SER A 121 4.20 17.51 -24.64
C SER A 121 3.49 18.75 -24.11
N LYS A 122 2.45 18.56 -23.27
CA LYS A 122 1.79 19.66 -22.57
C LYS A 122 2.67 20.33 -21.52
N SER A 123 3.58 19.58 -20.93
CA SER A 123 4.56 20.10 -19.96
C SER A 123 5.80 20.70 -20.62
N GLY A 124 5.94 20.63 -21.96
CA GLY A 124 7.09 21.16 -22.68
C GLY A 124 8.41 20.43 -22.40
N VAL A 125 8.38 19.14 -22.02
CA VAL A 125 9.59 18.38 -21.66
C VAL A 125 9.91 17.25 -22.64
N SER A 126 11.20 16.93 -22.76
CA SER A 126 11.69 15.80 -23.54
C SER A 126 11.24 14.46 -22.94
N VAL A 127 11.36 13.37 -23.70
CA VAL A 127 11.02 12.01 -23.22
C VAL A 127 11.91 11.63 -22.02
N SER A 128 13.21 11.89 -22.08
CA SER A 128 14.12 11.60 -20.96
C SER A 128 13.73 12.39 -19.72
N ALA A 129 13.58 13.71 -19.86
CA ALA A 129 13.25 14.59 -18.73
C ALA A 129 11.93 14.20 -18.05
N PHE A 130 10.93 13.75 -18.81
CA PHE A 130 9.70 13.21 -18.24
C PHE A 130 9.98 11.99 -17.34
N TYR A 131 10.70 10.98 -17.84
CA TYR A 131 11.00 9.77 -17.07
C TYR A 131 11.89 10.05 -15.87
N ASP A 132 12.87 10.94 -16.01
CA ASP A 132 13.72 11.39 -14.90
C ASP A 132 12.88 12.04 -13.81
N CYS A 133 11.99 12.97 -14.16
CA CYS A 133 11.10 13.65 -13.22
C CYS A 133 10.16 12.68 -12.49
N ILE A 134 9.49 11.75 -13.18
CA ILE A 134 8.58 10.83 -12.49
C ILE A 134 9.34 9.88 -11.57
N HIS A 135 10.55 9.46 -11.95
CA HIS A 135 11.36 8.57 -11.13
C HIS A 135 11.90 9.31 -9.91
N GLU A 136 12.38 10.56 -10.04
CA GLU A 136 12.75 11.41 -8.89
C GLU A 136 11.61 11.54 -7.88
N VAL A 137 10.37 11.77 -8.34
CA VAL A 137 9.21 11.87 -7.45
C VAL A 137 8.91 10.53 -6.78
N VAL A 138 9.01 9.40 -7.49
CA VAL A 138 8.89 8.06 -6.92
C VAL A 138 9.91 7.84 -5.80
N GLU A 139 11.18 8.21 -6.02
CA GLU A 139 12.22 8.14 -5.00
C GLU A 139 11.91 9.03 -3.80
N ALA A 140 11.48 10.27 -4.04
CA ALA A 140 11.15 11.23 -2.99
C ALA A 140 9.99 10.74 -2.11
N ILE A 141 8.94 10.15 -2.72
CA ILE A 141 7.79 9.58 -2.00
C ILE A 141 8.25 8.42 -1.10
N ILE A 142 9.03 7.47 -1.62
CA ILE A 142 9.49 6.31 -0.87
C ILE A 142 10.38 6.72 0.30
N ALA A 143 11.22 7.74 0.10
CA ALA A 143 12.19 8.16 1.09
C ALA A 143 11.64 9.15 2.14
N HIS A 144 10.42 9.65 1.98
CA HIS A 144 9.82 10.59 2.93
C HIS A 144 9.36 9.84 4.21
N PRO A 145 9.89 10.17 5.41
CA PRO A 145 9.59 9.44 6.65
C PRO A 145 8.08 9.37 6.98
N ASP A 146 7.37 10.48 6.87
CA ASP A 146 5.93 10.54 7.17
C ASP A 146 5.03 9.76 6.20
N LEU A 147 5.56 9.34 5.05
CA LEU A 147 4.79 8.63 4.02
C LEU A 147 5.03 7.12 4.05
N GLN A 148 5.94 6.63 4.90
CA GLN A 148 6.30 5.22 4.94
C GLN A 148 5.13 4.32 5.37
N LEU A 149 5.09 3.11 4.81
CA LEU A 149 4.17 2.08 5.26
C LEU A 149 4.56 1.62 6.67
N GLN A 150 3.58 1.49 7.55
CA GLN A 150 3.82 1.11 8.93
C GLN A 150 3.12 -0.21 9.24
N PHE A 151 3.92 -1.26 9.45
CA PHE A 151 3.42 -2.54 9.94
C PHE A 151 3.45 -2.56 11.48
N PRO A 152 2.39 -3.05 12.15
CA PRO A 152 2.35 -3.12 13.61
C PRO A 152 3.36 -4.16 14.15
N THR A 153 4.50 -3.69 14.63
CA THR A 153 5.56 -4.53 15.20
C THR A 153 5.59 -4.56 16.71
N THR A 154 5.02 -3.55 17.38
CA THR A 154 4.91 -3.54 18.84
C THR A 154 3.63 -4.23 19.28
N LEU A 155 3.66 -4.88 20.45
CA LEU A 155 2.49 -5.55 21.00
C LEU A 155 1.28 -4.61 21.16
N ALA A 156 1.52 -3.36 21.58
CA ALA A 156 0.47 -2.35 21.68
C ALA A 156 -0.16 -2.05 20.32
N ALA A 157 0.64 -1.85 19.27
CA ALA A 157 0.14 -1.60 17.92
C ALA A 157 -0.60 -2.82 17.34
N GLN A 158 -0.11 -4.02 17.60
CA GLN A 158 -0.76 -5.27 17.18
C GLN A 158 -2.11 -5.47 17.87
N ARG A 159 -2.19 -5.23 19.18
CA ARG A 159 -3.45 -5.29 19.95
C ARG A 159 -4.45 -4.23 19.48
N HIS A 160 -3.97 -3.03 19.18
CA HIS A 160 -4.80 -1.99 18.59
C HIS A 160 -5.36 -2.44 17.23
N ALA A 161 -4.50 -2.93 16.33
CA ALA A 161 -4.94 -3.46 15.03
C ALA A 161 -5.98 -4.58 15.18
N ALA A 162 -5.74 -5.52 16.10
CA ALA A 162 -6.67 -6.61 16.44
C ALA A 162 -8.03 -6.11 16.94
N SER A 163 -8.03 -5.06 17.76
CA SER A 163 -9.27 -4.40 18.21
C SER A 163 -10.04 -3.82 17.03
N GLU A 164 -9.37 -3.13 16.11
CA GLU A 164 -10.03 -2.51 14.96
C GLU A 164 -10.56 -3.54 13.96
N PHE A 165 -9.82 -4.62 13.68
CA PHE A 165 -10.33 -5.73 12.86
C PHE A 165 -11.52 -6.43 13.50
N LYS A 166 -11.53 -6.60 14.83
CA LYS A 166 -12.65 -7.19 15.55
C LYS A 166 -13.96 -6.42 15.32
N LYS A 167 -13.90 -5.08 15.18
CA LYS A 167 -15.08 -4.24 14.88
C LYS A 167 -15.69 -4.56 13.51
N LEU A 168 -14.92 -5.11 12.57
CA LEU A 168 -15.39 -5.48 11.24
C LEU A 168 -16.18 -6.80 11.21
N SER A 169 -15.96 -7.66 12.20
CA SER A 169 -16.66 -8.94 12.29
C SER A 169 -18.05 -8.73 12.91
N THR A 170 -19.12 -9.07 12.18
CA THR A 170 -20.52 -8.80 12.59
C THR A 170 -20.88 -9.39 13.96
N SER A 171 -20.22 -10.48 14.38
CA SER A 171 -20.40 -11.12 15.69
C SER A 171 -19.18 -11.00 16.61
N LYS A 172 -18.15 -10.22 16.20
CA LYS A 172 -16.90 -10.01 16.94
C LYS A 172 -16.18 -11.31 17.35
N VAL A 173 -16.40 -12.39 16.60
CA VAL A 173 -15.84 -13.74 16.85
C VAL A 173 -14.37 -13.76 16.47
N MET A 174 -14.01 -13.12 15.36
CA MET A 174 -12.61 -13.00 14.92
C MET A 174 -11.88 -11.99 15.81
N LYS A 175 -11.08 -12.49 16.74
CA LYS A 175 -10.28 -11.70 17.69
C LYS A 175 -8.80 -11.98 17.40
N GLY A 176 -7.97 -10.95 17.41
CA GLY A 176 -6.52 -11.13 17.24
C GLY A 176 -5.99 -10.92 15.81
N CYS A 177 -6.85 -10.61 14.84
CA CYS A 177 -6.43 -10.31 13.48
C CYS A 177 -5.68 -8.98 13.40
N VAL A 178 -4.38 -9.01 13.10
CA VAL A 178 -3.52 -7.82 13.01
C VAL A 178 -3.54 -7.19 11.61
N GLY A 179 -3.84 -7.98 10.58
CA GLY A 179 -3.81 -7.56 9.19
C GLY A 179 -4.36 -8.63 8.24
N ALA A 180 -4.69 -8.23 7.02
CA ALA A 180 -5.07 -9.13 5.94
C ALA A 180 -3.96 -9.14 4.88
N VAL A 181 -3.62 -10.32 4.36
CA VAL A 181 -2.59 -10.51 3.32
C VAL A 181 -3.20 -11.12 2.06
N ASP A 182 -2.70 -10.67 0.92
CA ASP A 182 -3.06 -11.23 -0.38
C ASP A 182 -1.99 -10.90 -1.44
N GLY A 183 -2.05 -11.64 -2.54
CA GLY A 183 -1.18 -11.52 -3.69
C GLY A 183 -1.88 -10.78 -4.84
N TRP A 184 -1.11 -10.03 -5.60
CA TRP A 184 -1.57 -9.42 -6.85
C TRP A 184 -0.50 -9.56 -7.93
N LEU A 185 -0.88 -10.12 -9.07
CA LEU A 185 -0.04 -10.12 -10.26
C LEU A 185 -0.08 -8.74 -10.93
N CYS A 186 0.98 -7.95 -10.78
CA CYS A 186 1.15 -6.71 -11.54
C CYS A 186 1.66 -7.02 -12.96
N PRO A 187 0.88 -6.74 -14.03
CA PRO A 187 1.30 -7.02 -15.39
C PRO A 187 2.50 -6.14 -15.80
N ILE A 188 3.49 -6.73 -16.46
CA ILE A 188 4.66 -6.02 -16.99
C ILE A 188 4.90 -6.39 -18.45
N LYS A 189 5.61 -5.53 -19.17
CA LYS A 189 6.27 -5.98 -20.40
C LYS A 189 7.22 -7.14 -20.06
N ALA A 190 7.30 -8.14 -20.94
CA ALA A 190 8.23 -9.24 -20.77
C ALA A 190 9.66 -8.69 -20.52
N PRO A 191 10.31 -9.06 -19.41
CA PRO A 191 11.62 -8.52 -19.09
C PRO A 191 12.65 -9.03 -20.09
N LYS A 192 13.68 -8.22 -20.35
CA LYS A 192 14.76 -8.60 -21.27
C LYS A 192 15.75 -9.54 -20.59
N LYS A 193 16.49 -10.33 -21.38
CA LYS A 193 17.54 -11.24 -20.89
C LYS A 193 18.66 -10.52 -20.13
N ASN A 194 18.90 -9.24 -20.40
CA ASN A 194 19.87 -8.42 -19.68
C ASN A 194 19.31 -7.76 -18.41
N GLU A 195 18.00 -7.83 -18.19
CA GLU A 195 17.36 -7.32 -16.96
C GLU A 195 17.18 -8.41 -15.92
N VAL A 196 16.95 -9.66 -16.34
CA VAL A 196 16.71 -10.80 -15.44
C VAL A 196 17.31 -12.11 -15.97
N THR A 197 17.78 -12.96 -15.07
CA THR A 197 18.40 -14.25 -15.40
C THR A 197 17.40 -15.24 -16.02
N ARG A 198 16.16 -15.28 -15.53
CA ARG A 198 15.14 -16.27 -15.95
C ARG A 198 13.83 -15.60 -16.35
N VAL A 199 13.77 -15.06 -17.58
CA VAL A 199 12.58 -14.39 -18.14
C VAL A 199 11.30 -15.22 -17.99
N ARG A 200 11.35 -16.54 -18.27
CA ARG A 200 10.19 -17.43 -18.18
C ARG A 200 9.56 -17.50 -16.78
N SER A 201 10.33 -17.28 -15.72
CA SER A 201 9.78 -17.28 -14.35
C SER A 201 8.78 -16.15 -14.08
N PHE A 202 8.82 -15.09 -14.89
CA PHE A 202 7.87 -13.97 -14.80
C PHE A 202 6.55 -14.24 -15.54
N PHE A 203 6.46 -15.33 -16.32
CA PHE A 203 5.21 -15.72 -16.96
C PHE A 203 4.34 -16.48 -15.96
N SER A 204 3.15 -15.94 -15.68
CA SER A 204 2.15 -16.64 -14.89
C SER A 204 1.31 -17.55 -15.79
N GLY A 205 1.31 -18.85 -15.50
CA GLY A 205 0.38 -19.80 -16.14
C GLY A 205 -1.10 -19.55 -15.78
N HIS A 206 -1.40 -19.06 -14.58
CA HIS A 206 -2.79 -18.78 -14.17
C HIS A 206 -3.38 -17.58 -14.95
N TYR A 207 -2.69 -16.44 -14.92
CA TYR A 207 -3.11 -15.20 -15.59
C TYR A 207 -2.74 -15.09 -17.08
N GLN A 208 -2.04 -16.09 -17.64
CA GLN A 208 -1.58 -16.15 -19.04
C GLN A 208 -0.86 -14.87 -19.51
N ARG A 209 0.00 -14.30 -18.66
CA ARG A 209 0.76 -13.07 -18.96
C ARG A 209 2.03 -12.94 -18.14
N TYR A 210 2.93 -12.07 -18.59
CA TYR A 210 4.10 -11.67 -17.81
C TYR A 210 3.70 -10.70 -16.70
N GLY A 211 4.22 -10.94 -15.50
CA GLY A 211 3.95 -10.11 -14.34
C GLY A 211 5.00 -10.25 -13.25
N VAL A 212 4.93 -9.36 -12.28
CA VAL A 212 5.65 -9.47 -11.01
C VAL A 212 4.62 -9.72 -9.93
N ASP A 213 4.89 -10.71 -9.10
CA ASP A 213 4.06 -11.00 -7.94
C ASP A 213 4.25 -9.89 -6.89
N VAL A 214 3.12 -9.38 -6.39
CA VAL A 214 3.05 -8.33 -5.37
C VAL A 214 2.32 -8.90 -4.17
N GLN A 215 3.05 -9.15 -3.10
CA GLN A 215 2.46 -9.53 -1.83
C GLN A 215 2.26 -8.28 -0.99
N ALA A 216 1.09 -8.10 -0.38
CA ALA A 216 0.83 -6.97 0.49
C ALA A 216 0.03 -7.37 1.72
N CYS A 217 0.23 -6.61 2.79
CA CYS A 217 -0.60 -6.63 3.98
C CYS A 217 -1.33 -5.29 4.09
N CYS A 218 -2.59 -5.32 4.55
CA CYS A 218 -3.35 -4.12 4.85
C CYS A 218 -3.97 -4.14 6.25
N ASP A 219 -4.34 -2.95 6.72
CA ASP A 219 -5.14 -2.77 7.93
C ASP A 219 -6.66 -2.79 7.66
N HIS A 220 -7.43 -2.57 8.72
CA HIS A 220 -8.90 -2.53 8.72
C HIS A 220 -9.50 -1.40 7.85
N LEU A 221 -8.71 -0.37 7.50
CA LEU A 221 -9.09 0.75 6.62
C LEU A 221 -8.66 0.53 5.16
N SER A 222 -8.18 -0.68 4.83
CA SER A 222 -7.61 -0.99 3.52
C SER A 222 -6.40 -0.12 3.17
N ARG A 223 -5.62 0.31 4.18
CA ARG A 223 -4.31 0.95 3.99
C ARG A 223 -3.23 -0.12 3.97
N PHE A 224 -2.30 -0.04 3.04
CA PHE A 224 -1.16 -0.97 2.98
C PHE A 224 -0.23 -0.74 4.17
N THR A 225 0.08 -1.79 4.91
CA THR A 225 1.00 -1.75 6.07
C THR A 225 2.37 -2.31 5.72
N ALA A 226 2.41 -3.24 4.75
CA ALA A 226 3.64 -3.80 4.21
C ALA A 226 3.41 -4.28 2.76
N VAL A 227 4.43 -4.18 1.91
CA VAL A 227 4.38 -4.61 0.51
C VAL A 227 5.75 -5.21 0.12
N THR A 228 5.75 -6.26 -0.69
CA THR A 228 6.95 -6.75 -1.39
C THR A 228 6.65 -7.03 -2.86
N CYS A 229 7.70 -7.02 -3.67
CA CYS A 229 7.68 -7.29 -5.12
C CYS A 229 8.86 -8.21 -5.51
N SER A 230 9.27 -9.08 -4.59
CA SER A 230 10.50 -9.88 -4.69
C SER A 230 10.36 -11.15 -5.53
N SER A 231 9.14 -11.52 -5.91
CA SER A 231 8.84 -12.78 -6.58
C SER A 231 8.46 -12.58 -8.05
N PRO A 232 8.97 -13.42 -8.96
CA PRO A 232 8.47 -13.48 -10.34
C PRO A 232 6.99 -13.88 -10.39
N GLY A 233 6.25 -13.42 -11.40
CA GLY A 233 4.81 -13.66 -11.53
C GLY A 233 4.38 -15.12 -11.68
N GLY A 234 5.29 -16.05 -11.99
CA GLY A 234 5.01 -17.49 -11.98
C GLY A 234 5.13 -18.14 -10.60
N THR A 235 5.45 -17.38 -9.55
CA THR A 235 5.56 -17.88 -8.17
C THR A 235 4.17 -17.93 -7.53
N GLY A 236 3.81 -19.05 -6.90
CA GLY A 236 2.56 -19.13 -6.12
C GLY A 236 2.66 -18.36 -4.79
N ASP A 237 1.51 -17.90 -4.29
CA ASP A 237 1.42 -17.00 -3.12
C ASP A 237 2.07 -17.54 -1.85
N SER A 238 1.84 -18.82 -1.51
CA SER A 238 2.50 -19.46 -0.36
C SER A 238 4.02 -19.37 -0.41
N VAL A 239 4.63 -19.64 -1.58
CA VAL A 239 6.09 -19.56 -1.76
C VAL A 239 6.56 -18.11 -1.73
N ALA A 240 5.80 -17.20 -2.33
CA ALA A 240 6.12 -15.78 -2.32
C ALA A 240 6.09 -15.18 -0.90
N PHE A 241 5.09 -15.58 -0.09
CA PHE A 241 4.96 -15.19 1.30
C PHE A 241 6.12 -15.70 2.16
N LEU A 242 6.51 -16.97 2.02
CA LEU A 242 7.63 -17.53 2.79
C LEU A 242 8.96 -16.80 2.51
N LYS A 243 9.18 -16.37 1.26
CA LYS A 243 10.36 -15.55 0.88
C LYS A 243 10.28 -14.11 1.37
N TRP A 244 9.09 -13.62 1.71
CA TRP A 244 8.92 -12.26 2.18
C TRP A 244 9.36 -12.15 3.63
N ARG A 245 10.21 -11.16 3.95
CA ARG A 245 10.66 -10.88 5.33
C ARG A 245 9.53 -10.70 6.35
N LEU A 246 8.30 -10.40 5.90
CA LEU A 246 7.16 -10.32 6.80
C LEU A 246 6.80 -11.67 7.43
N SER A 247 7.05 -12.80 6.75
CA SER A 247 6.79 -14.14 7.30
C SER A 247 7.49 -14.33 8.64
N ALA A 248 8.80 -14.05 8.68
CA ALA A 248 9.59 -14.12 9.90
C ALA A 248 9.11 -13.16 11.00
N VAL A 249 8.62 -11.96 10.64
CA VAL A 249 8.03 -11.03 11.62
C VAL A 249 6.72 -11.58 12.20
N VAL A 250 5.88 -12.17 11.35
CA VAL A 250 4.59 -12.76 11.74
C VAL A 250 4.79 -13.98 12.63
N ASP A 251 5.83 -14.76 12.40
CA ASP A 251 6.18 -15.90 13.25
C ASP A 251 6.50 -15.47 14.70
N THR A 252 6.97 -14.24 14.91
CA THR A 252 7.25 -13.68 16.25
C THR A 252 6.01 -13.11 16.96
N PHE A 253 4.84 -13.12 16.33
CA PHE A 253 3.62 -12.63 16.99
C PHE A 253 3.31 -13.44 18.25
N PRO A 254 2.85 -12.80 19.34
CA PRO A 254 2.33 -13.52 20.50
C PRO A 254 1.17 -14.46 20.14
N ASN A 255 0.95 -15.47 20.97
CA ASN A 255 -0.17 -16.39 20.78
C ASN A 255 -1.52 -15.65 20.81
N GLY A 256 -2.43 -16.08 19.93
CA GLY A 256 -3.72 -15.40 19.72
C GLY A 256 -3.68 -14.22 18.75
N LEU A 257 -2.50 -13.75 18.30
CA LEU A 257 -2.39 -12.75 17.23
C LEU A 257 -1.99 -13.41 15.91
N TYR A 258 -2.65 -13.00 14.82
CA TYR A 258 -2.48 -13.61 13.50
C TYR A 258 -2.81 -12.64 12.37
N LEU A 259 -2.38 -12.98 11.15
CA LEU A 259 -2.86 -12.41 9.90
C LEU A 259 -3.93 -13.33 9.28
N VAL A 260 -4.73 -12.77 8.37
CA VAL A 260 -5.69 -13.56 7.57
C VAL A 260 -5.28 -13.54 6.10
N GLY A 261 -5.33 -14.69 5.44
CA GLY A 261 -4.99 -14.86 4.03
C GLY A 261 -6.06 -15.62 3.26
N ASP A 262 -5.84 -15.79 1.96
CA ASP A 262 -6.66 -16.65 1.11
C ASP A 262 -6.22 -18.13 1.18
N ASN A 263 -6.83 -19.01 0.38
CA ASN A 263 -6.51 -20.43 0.35
C ASN A 263 -5.19 -20.78 -0.37
N ALA A 264 -4.56 -19.82 -1.05
CA ALA A 264 -3.27 -20.04 -1.71
C ALA A 264 -2.09 -19.99 -0.72
N TYR A 265 -2.32 -19.49 0.50
CA TYR A 265 -1.36 -19.53 1.60
C TYR A 265 -1.46 -20.81 2.43
N THR A 266 -0.36 -21.18 3.06
CA THR A 266 -0.33 -22.27 4.05
C THR A 266 -0.93 -21.79 5.37
N ASN A 267 -1.94 -22.49 5.87
CA ASN A 267 -2.52 -22.20 7.19
C ASN A 267 -1.51 -22.43 8.30
N THR A 268 -1.39 -21.47 9.22
CA THR A 268 -0.61 -21.59 10.45
C THR A 268 -1.35 -20.90 11.60
N ASN A 269 -0.89 -21.08 12.84
CA ASN A 269 -1.39 -20.31 13.98
C ASN A 269 -1.06 -18.81 13.91
N LYS A 270 -0.30 -18.34 12.91
CA LYS A 270 0.02 -16.92 12.69
C LYS A 270 -0.55 -16.37 11.38
N LEU A 271 -1.01 -17.24 10.48
CA LEU A 271 -1.68 -16.91 9.23
C LEU A 271 -2.87 -17.84 9.01
N LEU A 272 -4.07 -17.34 9.29
CA LEU A 272 -5.30 -18.11 9.15
C LEU A 272 -5.82 -18.05 7.72
N THR A 273 -6.11 -19.22 7.16
CA THR A 273 -6.74 -19.36 5.84
C THR A 273 -8.07 -20.11 5.94
N PRO A 274 -8.99 -19.91 4.97
CA PRO A 274 -10.26 -20.61 4.99
C PRO A 274 -10.10 -22.13 4.99
N PHE A 275 -11.07 -22.84 5.55
CA PHE A 275 -11.18 -24.29 5.36
C PHE A 275 -11.45 -24.58 3.87
N PRO A 276 -10.64 -25.42 3.22
CA PRO A 276 -10.92 -25.86 1.85
C PRO A 276 -12.20 -26.71 1.83
N ARG A 277 -12.91 -26.77 0.69
CA ARG A 277 -14.21 -27.46 0.57
C ARG A 277 -14.24 -28.87 1.21
N PRO A 278 -13.23 -29.75 1.01
CA PRO A 278 -13.23 -31.09 1.62
C PRO A 278 -13.15 -31.10 3.14
N ARG A 279 -12.69 -30.00 3.77
CA ARG A 279 -12.56 -29.83 5.22
C ARG A 279 -13.70 -29.02 5.85
N ILE A 280 -14.72 -28.64 5.08
CA ILE A 280 -15.92 -28.01 5.63
C ILE A 280 -16.84 -29.13 6.15
N ALA A 281 -16.50 -29.66 7.33
CA ALA A 281 -17.22 -30.79 7.92
C ALA A 281 -18.53 -30.39 8.62
N THR A 282 -18.59 -29.18 9.18
CA THR A 282 -19.76 -28.69 9.93
C THR A 282 -20.20 -27.30 9.45
N ALA A 283 -21.42 -26.90 9.81
CA ALA A 283 -21.93 -25.55 9.54
C ALA A 283 -21.06 -24.45 10.20
N TYR A 284 -20.33 -24.80 11.25
CA TYR A 284 -19.41 -23.90 11.95
C TYR A 284 -18.10 -23.68 11.19
N HIS A 285 -17.65 -24.65 10.38
CA HIS A 285 -16.54 -24.46 9.44
C HIS A 285 -16.92 -23.46 8.32
N ASP A 286 -18.14 -23.57 7.76
CA ASP A 286 -18.62 -22.56 6.79
C ASP A 286 -18.79 -21.19 7.45
N SER A 287 -19.23 -21.16 8.72
CA SER A 287 -19.36 -19.92 9.49
C SER A 287 -18.00 -19.28 9.74
N PHE A 288 -16.96 -20.06 10.09
CA PHE A 288 -15.59 -19.56 10.16
C PHE A 288 -15.14 -18.92 8.84
N ASN A 289 -15.32 -19.62 7.71
CA ASN A 289 -14.98 -19.09 6.39
C ASN A 289 -15.73 -17.78 6.08
N PHE A 290 -16.98 -17.67 6.50
CA PHE A 290 -17.76 -16.45 6.36
C PHE A 290 -17.14 -15.29 7.16
N TYR A 291 -16.87 -15.48 8.45
CA TYR A 291 -16.29 -14.42 9.29
C TYR A 291 -14.85 -14.06 8.92
N LEU A 292 -14.04 -15.04 8.50
CA LEU A 292 -12.70 -14.79 7.95
C LEU A 292 -12.78 -13.93 6.68
N SER A 293 -13.74 -14.20 5.79
CA SER A 293 -13.89 -13.42 4.56
C SER A 293 -14.28 -11.95 4.82
N GLN A 294 -14.97 -11.63 5.91
CA GLN A 294 -15.25 -10.25 6.34
C GLN A 294 -13.98 -9.45 6.68
N LEU A 295 -12.91 -10.13 7.12
CA LEU A 295 -11.63 -9.48 7.38
C LEU A 295 -10.78 -9.43 6.12
N ARG A 296 -10.72 -10.54 5.38
CA ARG A 296 -9.94 -10.69 4.14
C ARG A 296 -10.37 -9.74 3.03
N ILE A 297 -11.65 -9.39 2.94
CA ILE A 297 -12.14 -8.42 1.94
C ILE A 297 -11.38 -7.09 1.98
N ARG A 298 -10.76 -6.72 3.10
CA ARG A 298 -9.99 -5.47 3.23
C ARG A 298 -8.79 -5.40 2.30
N ILE A 299 -8.07 -6.50 2.09
CA ILE A 299 -6.90 -6.52 1.21
C ILE A 299 -7.32 -6.57 -0.27
N GLU A 300 -8.39 -7.30 -0.59
CA GLU A 300 -9.02 -7.27 -1.92
C GLU A 300 -9.49 -5.85 -2.28
N MET A 301 -10.14 -5.16 -1.34
CA MET A 301 -10.54 -3.76 -1.50
C MET A 301 -9.33 -2.84 -1.67
N ALA A 302 -8.24 -3.07 -0.93
CA ALA A 302 -7.03 -2.26 -1.04
C ALA A 302 -6.43 -2.36 -2.46
N PHE A 303 -6.29 -3.58 -3.00
CA PHE A 303 -5.82 -3.80 -4.37
C PHE A 303 -6.79 -3.26 -5.42
N GLY A 304 -8.09 -3.52 -5.28
CA GLY A 304 -9.11 -3.01 -6.19
C GLY A 304 -9.09 -1.48 -6.26
N LEU A 305 -9.04 -0.80 -5.11
CA LEU A 305 -8.93 0.65 -5.04
C LEU A 305 -7.62 1.17 -5.64
N LEU A 306 -6.49 0.48 -5.39
CA LEU A 306 -5.18 0.84 -5.95
C LEU A 306 -5.22 0.82 -7.49
N VAL A 307 -5.69 -0.27 -8.09
CA VAL A 307 -5.73 -0.47 -9.54
C VAL A 307 -6.78 0.44 -10.21
N CYS A 308 -7.96 0.60 -9.61
CA CYS A 308 -8.97 1.53 -10.11
C CYS A 308 -8.50 3.01 -10.07
N LYS A 309 -7.73 3.37 -9.04
CA LYS A 309 -7.18 4.73 -8.87
C LYS A 309 -6.02 4.96 -9.83
N TRP A 310 -5.02 4.08 -9.79
CA TRP A 310 -3.80 4.16 -10.59
C TRP A 310 -3.92 3.27 -11.82
N ARG A 311 -4.63 3.80 -12.82
CA ARG A 311 -4.96 3.08 -14.06
C ARG A 311 -3.74 2.66 -14.88
N VAL A 312 -2.54 3.16 -14.57
CA VAL A 312 -1.29 2.66 -15.18
C VAL A 312 -1.14 1.15 -14.99
N PHE A 313 -1.72 0.58 -13.92
CA PHE A 313 -1.67 -0.86 -13.64
C PHE A 313 -2.75 -1.69 -14.36
N ASN A 314 -3.68 -1.06 -15.09
CA ASN A 314 -4.68 -1.77 -15.90
C ASN A 314 -4.06 -2.39 -17.16
N ALA A 315 -2.88 -1.93 -17.55
CA ALA A 315 -2.10 -2.42 -18.68
C ALA A 315 -0.71 -2.87 -18.20
N PRO A 316 0.02 -3.67 -18.99
CA PRO A 316 1.41 -3.98 -18.71
C PRO A 316 2.24 -2.70 -18.52
N LEU A 317 2.98 -2.62 -17.42
CA LEU A 317 3.87 -1.48 -17.19
C LEU A 317 4.99 -1.45 -18.24
N GLU A 318 5.08 -0.32 -18.94
CA GLU A 318 6.08 -0.06 -19.98
C GLU A 318 7.24 0.79 -19.47
N ILE A 319 7.86 0.37 -18.37
CA ILE A 319 9.06 1.00 -17.79
C ILE A 319 10.18 -0.04 -17.65
N ALA A 320 11.42 0.42 -17.47
CA ALA A 320 12.55 -0.48 -17.19
C ALA A 320 12.24 -1.37 -15.98
N PHE A 321 12.57 -2.66 -16.06
CA PHE A 321 12.19 -3.64 -15.05
C PHE A 321 12.64 -3.24 -13.62
N ARG A 322 13.85 -2.69 -13.50
CA ARG A 322 14.40 -2.18 -12.21
C ARG A 322 13.55 -1.10 -11.53
N ARG A 323 12.71 -0.37 -12.28
CA ARG A 323 11.84 0.69 -11.76
C ARG A 323 10.48 0.17 -11.29
N VAL A 324 10.05 -1.00 -11.77
CA VAL A 324 8.74 -1.59 -11.46
C VAL A 324 8.46 -1.72 -9.95
N PRO A 325 9.37 -2.29 -9.12
CA PRO A 325 9.12 -2.40 -7.68
C PRO A 325 8.92 -1.04 -7.00
N ARG A 326 9.74 -0.04 -7.35
CA ARG A 326 9.69 1.29 -6.73
C ARG A 326 8.41 2.05 -7.13
N THR A 327 8.02 1.98 -8.40
CA THR A 327 6.75 2.57 -8.86
C THR A 327 5.54 1.99 -8.11
N LYS A 328 5.50 0.67 -7.90
CA LYS A 328 4.43 0.01 -7.14
C LYS A 328 4.40 0.44 -5.68
N LEU A 329 5.57 0.50 -5.03
CA LEU A 329 5.67 0.94 -3.64
C LEU A 329 5.20 2.39 -3.48
N ALA A 330 5.64 3.29 -4.36
CA ALA A 330 5.17 4.68 -4.36
C ALA A 330 3.66 4.77 -4.57
N ALA A 331 3.08 3.96 -5.46
CA ALA A 331 1.64 3.93 -5.66
C ALA A 331 0.85 3.44 -4.43
N CYS A 332 1.38 2.46 -3.68
CA CYS A 332 0.80 1.99 -2.42
C CYS A 332 0.86 3.09 -1.34
N ILE A 333 1.98 3.80 -1.25
CA ILE A 333 2.14 4.96 -0.36
C ILE A 333 1.14 6.07 -0.72
N LEU A 334 1.00 6.40 -2.00
CA LEU A 334 0.03 7.40 -2.47
C LEU A 334 -1.42 6.97 -2.22
N HIS A 335 -1.73 5.68 -2.30
CA HIS A 335 -3.03 5.15 -1.91
C HIS A 335 -3.34 5.43 -0.44
N ASN A 336 -2.39 5.14 0.45
CA ASN A 336 -2.51 5.45 1.88
C ASN A 336 -2.65 6.96 2.12
N TRP A 337 -1.86 7.79 1.42
CA TRP A 337 -1.99 9.24 1.47
C TRP A 337 -3.42 9.69 1.16
N CYS A 338 -3.99 9.20 0.06
CA CYS A 338 -5.37 9.51 -0.32
C CYS A 338 -6.39 9.05 0.74
N ILE A 339 -6.20 7.91 1.41
CA ILE A 339 -7.09 7.44 2.49
C ILE A 339 -6.96 8.36 3.70
N ASN A 340 -5.73 8.61 4.17
CA ASN A 340 -5.47 9.40 5.36
C ASN A 340 -6.02 10.83 5.21
N ARG A 341 -5.88 11.47 4.03
CA ARG A 341 -6.43 12.80 3.78
C ARG A 341 -7.96 12.81 3.84
N ARG A 342 -8.64 11.81 3.25
CA ARG A 342 -10.11 11.68 3.36
C ARG A 342 -10.57 11.48 4.80
N LEU A 343 -9.83 10.72 5.61
CA LEU A 343 -10.16 10.50 7.01
C LEU A 343 -10.03 11.79 7.84
N ILE A 344 -8.96 12.56 7.63
CA ILE A 344 -8.77 13.86 8.27
C ILE A 344 -9.90 14.81 7.89
N GLU A 345 -10.19 14.93 6.59
CA GLU A 345 -11.29 15.75 6.08
C GLU A 345 -12.63 15.33 6.72
N SER A 346 -12.96 14.03 6.72
CA SER A 346 -14.21 13.53 7.32
C SER A 346 -14.32 13.73 8.83
N THR A 347 -13.20 13.80 9.55
CA THR A 347 -13.17 14.04 11.00
C THR A 347 -13.33 15.52 11.28
N SER A 348 -12.74 16.40 10.46
CA SER A 348 -12.87 17.86 10.59
C SER A 348 -14.32 18.31 10.46
N TYR A 349 -15.11 17.70 9.56
CA TYR A 349 -16.54 18.02 9.40
C TYR A 349 -17.43 17.56 10.57
N ARG A 350 -16.92 16.71 11.49
CA ARG A 350 -17.68 16.25 12.66
C ARG A 350 -17.54 17.14 13.88
N VAL A 351 -16.72 18.20 13.82
CA VAL A 351 -16.39 19.05 14.98
C VAL A 351 -17.21 20.36 15.02
N GLU A 352 -18.01 20.67 13.98
CA GLU A 352 -18.75 21.96 13.89
C GLU A 352 -20.29 21.83 14.06
N GLU A 353 -20.85 20.63 14.29
CA GLU A 353 -22.31 20.45 14.44
C GLU A 353 -22.78 20.10 15.87
N ASP A 354 -21.92 20.19 16.89
CA ASP A 354 -22.29 19.92 18.29
C ASP A 354 -21.82 21.04 19.25
N GLU A 355 -22.03 22.32 18.91
CA GLU A 355 -21.93 23.41 19.90
C GLU A 355 -23.09 23.43 20.91
N ASP A 356 -24.15 22.62 20.70
CA ASP A 356 -25.28 22.48 21.63
C ASP A 356 -25.09 21.38 22.71
N LEU A 357 -23.93 20.73 22.77
CA LEU A 357 -23.59 19.74 23.81
C LEU A 357 -22.60 20.26 24.88
N VAL A 358 -22.22 21.54 24.80
CA VAL A 358 -21.23 22.15 25.71
C VAL A 358 -21.83 22.53 27.09
N ASP A 359 -23.15 22.62 27.22
CA ASP A 359 -23.82 22.88 28.52
C ASP A 359 -23.92 21.65 29.44
N GLY A 360 -23.61 20.45 28.95
CA GLY A 360 -23.58 19.22 29.76
C GLY A 360 -22.29 19.01 30.57
N LEU A 361 -21.23 19.77 30.27
CA LEU A 361 -19.89 19.59 30.84
C LEU A 361 -19.54 20.61 31.94
N ALA A 362 -20.35 21.66 32.12
CA ALA A 362 -20.16 22.65 33.19
C ALA A 362 -20.72 22.21 34.56
N ALA A 363 -21.52 21.14 34.62
CA ALA A 363 -22.14 20.64 35.87
C ALA A 363 -21.29 19.61 36.65
N LEU A 364 -20.05 19.33 36.21
CA LEU A 364 -19.17 18.35 36.86
C LEU A 364 -17.84 18.96 37.34
N SER A 365 -17.84 20.25 37.69
CA SER A 365 -16.71 20.85 38.39
C SER A 365 -16.64 20.36 39.85
N ILE A 366 -15.73 19.41 40.07
CA ILE A 366 -14.83 19.27 41.23
C ILE A 366 -15.49 19.33 42.62
N ALA A 367 -15.62 18.17 43.25
CA ALA A 367 -15.38 18.05 44.69
C ALA A 367 -14.00 17.39 44.89
N ASP A 368 -13.16 18.05 45.68
CA ASP A 368 -11.82 17.64 46.09
C ASP A 368 -11.78 16.18 46.59
N GLU A 369 -11.06 15.32 45.88
CA GLU A 369 -10.57 14.04 46.41
C GLU A 369 -9.03 14.03 46.28
N PRO A 370 -8.31 13.58 47.32
CA PRO A 370 -6.85 13.63 47.37
C PRO A 370 -6.22 12.73 46.29
N PRO A 371 -4.95 12.99 45.89
CA PRO A 371 -4.32 12.27 44.79
C PRO A 371 -4.28 10.76 45.10
N PRO A 372 -4.73 9.90 44.16
CA PRO A 372 -4.76 8.47 44.40
C PRO A 372 -3.35 7.91 44.50
N ASP A 373 -3.12 7.14 45.55
CA ASP A 373 -1.92 6.34 45.76
C ASP A 373 -1.65 5.47 44.51
N LEU A 374 -0.48 5.67 43.88
CA LEU A 374 -0.03 4.96 42.68
C LEU A 374 0.48 3.54 42.99
N SER A 375 0.22 3.01 44.18
CA SER A 375 0.43 1.60 44.49
C SER A 375 -0.67 0.75 43.84
N VAL A 376 -0.32 0.05 42.76
CA VAL A 376 -1.22 -0.91 42.09
C VAL A 376 -1.35 -2.15 42.98
N VAL A 377 -2.36 -2.17 43.84
CA VAL A 377 -2.80 -3.39 44.53
C VAL A 377 -3.52 -4.28 43.51
N SER A 378 -3.11 -5.54 43.42
CA SER A 378 -3.65 -6.50 42.47
C SER A 378 -5.05 -6.98 42.89
N GLN A 379 -6.09 -6.40 42.30
CA GLN A 379 -7.44 -6.95 42.10
C GLN A 379 -8.26 -5.81 41.44
N ASP A 380 -8.89 -5.96 40.29
CA ASP A 380 -9.92 -6.95 40.01
C ASP A 380 -9.98 -7.23 38.49
N SER A 381 -9.28 -8.29 38.07
CA SER A 381 -9.16 -8.77 36.69
C SER A 381 -10.27 -9.78 36.32
N SER A 382 -11.38 -9.79 37.05
CA SER A 382 -12.42 -10.85 36.98
C SER A 382 -13.27 -10.83 35.71
N ARG A 383 -13.33 -9.71 34.96
CA ARG A 383 -14.21 -9.60 33.77
C ARG A 383 -13.57 -10.01 32.45
N TYR A 384 -12.23 -10.04 32.37
CA TYR A 384 -11.50 -10.44 31.16
C TYR A 384 -10.99 -11.90 31.19
N ARG A 385 -11.06 -12.56 32.36
CA ARG A 385 -10.60 -13.95 32.60
C ARG A 385 -11.41 -15.04 31.86
N ARG A 386 -12.63 -14.76 31.38
CA ARG A 386 -13.47 -15.80 30.74
C ARG A 386 -13.15 -16.11 29.27
N LEU A 387 -12.35 -15.28 28.59
CA LEU A 387 -12.13 -15.46 27.14
C LEU A 387 -10.77 -16.07 26.80
N TYR A 388 -9.76 -15.89 27.64
CA TYR A 388 -8.42 -16.44 27.45
C TYR A 388 -7.74 -16.54 28.82
N ASP A 389 -7.79 -17.69 29.49
CA ASP A 389 -6.95 -17.95 30.66
C ASP A 389 -5.64 -18.60 30.20
N ALA A 390 -4.52 -18.02 30.60
CA ALA A 390 -3.18 -18.47 30.20
C ALA A 390 -2.67 -19.64 31.06
N SER A 391 -3.37 -19.99 32.14
CA SER A 391 -3.02 -21.14 32.99
C SER A 391 -3.46 -22.48 32.41
N ASP A 392 -4.43 -22.52 31.50
CA ASP A 392 -4.83 -23.76 30.78
C ASP A 392 -3.88 -24.09 29.62
N LEU A 393 -2.88 -23.24 29.36
CA LEU A 393 -1.77 -23.48 28.44
C LEU A 393 -0.43 -23.65 29.16
N ALA A 394 -0.43 -23.80 30.49
CA ALA A 394 0.76 -24.16 31.25
C ALA A 394 0.71 -25.61 31.75
N ALA A 395 -0.34 -26.36 31.42
CA ALA A 395 -0.53 -27.74 31.86
C ALA A 395 -0.86 -28.72 30.71
N ASP A 396 -0.43 -28.42 29.46
CA ASP A 396 -0.31 -29.44 28.40
C ASP A 396 0.45 -28.91 27.14
N THR A 397 1.53 -28.16 27.32
CA THR A 397 2.33 -27.63 26.20
C THR A 397 3.07 -28.69 25.38
N ASP A 398 3.04 -29.95 25.81
CA ASP A 398 3.76 -31.06 25.17
C ASP A 398 2.91 -31.87 24.19
N THR A 399 1.61 -31.61 24.06
CA THR A 399 0.68 -32.41 23.23
C THR A 399 0.00 -31.65 22.07
N TYR A 400 -0.04 -30.32 22.06
CA TYR A 400 -0.68 -29.53 20.99
C TYR A 400 0.30 -29.05 19.91
N ASN A 401 0.92 -30.02 19.23
CA ASN A 401 1.85 -29.78 18.13
C ASN A 401 1.15 -29.62 16.75
N SER A 402 -0.14 -29.24 16.72
CA SER A 402 -0.88 -29.04 15.47
C SER A 402 -0.88 -27.55 15.06
N SER A 403 -0.50 -27.29 13.81
CA SER A 403 -0.36 -25.96 13.21
C SER A 403 -1.68 -25.20 12.98
N GLU A 404 -2.80 -25.66 13.56
CA GLU A 404 -4.15 -25.20 13.23
C GLU A 404 -5.05 -24.83 14.44
N TRP A 405 -4.56 -24.92 15.68
CA TRP A 405 -5.39 -24.78 16.88
C TRP A 405 -6.15 -23.45 16.99
N ILE A 406 -5.61 -22.33 16.50
CA ILE A 406 -6.34 -21.04 16.56
C ILE A 406 -7.63 -21.14 15.75
N ARG A 407 -7.57 -21.76 14.58
CA ARG A 407 -8.73 -21.92 13.70
C ARG A 407 -9.77 -22.79 14.37
N ASP A 408 -9.35 -23.91 14.96
CA ASP A 408 -10.24 -24.83 15.66
C ASP A 408 -10.84 -24.20 16.92
N ALA A 409 -10.07 -23.38 17.65
CA ALA A 409 -10.56 -22.62 18.80
C ALA A 409 -11.65 -21.62 18.40
N ILE A 410 -11.51 -20.95 17.24
CA ILE A 410 -12.55 -20.05 16.72
C ILE A 410 -13.80 -20.86 16.34
N VAL A 411 -13.65 -22.03 15.71
CA VAL A 411 -14.78 -22.92 15.43
C VAL A 411 -15.47 -23.35 16.72
N GLY A 412 -14.72 -23.72 17.76
CA GLY A 412 -15.28 -24.06 19.08
C GLY A 412 -15.99 -22.90 19.78
N VAL A 413 -15.57 -21.65 19.55
CA VAL A 413 -16.32 -20.46 20.01
C VAL A 413 -17.64 -20.32 19.23
N LEU A 414 -17.61 -20.51 17.91
CA LEU A 414 -18.82 -20.47 17.08
C LEU A 414 -19.82 -21.56 17.51
N GLU A 415 -19.33 -22.75 17.85
CA GLU A 415 -20.12 -23.88 18.36
C GLU A 415 -20.74 -23.56 19.72
N ARG A 416 -19.93 -23.13 20.69
CA ARG A 416 -20.40 -22.79 22.05
C ARG A 416 -21.40 -21.66 22.07
N ASP A 417 -21.16 -20.61 21.28
CA ASP A 417 -22.03 -19.44 21.24
C ASP A 417 -23.18 -19.62 20.23
N THR A 418 -23.29 -20.78 19.57
CA THR A 418 -24.28 -21.09 18.51
C THR A 418 -24.32 -20.05 17.38
N VAL A 419 -23.16 -19.45 17.09
CA VAL A 419 -23.03 -18.39 16.10
C VAL A 419 -22.84 -19.01 14.71
N LEU A 420 -23.88 -18.90 13.90
CA LEU A 420 -23.88 -19.36 12.51
C LEU A 420 -23.85 -18.18 11.53
N ARG A 421 -23.34 -18.45 10.33
CA ARG A 421 -23.47 -17.54 9.19
C ARG A 421 -24.94 -17.12 8.98
N PRO A 422 -25.24 -15.83 8.79
CA PRO A 422 -26.60 -15.35 8.52
C PRO A 422 -27.25 -15.98 7.27
N GLN A 423 -28.52 -16.39 7.38
CA GLN A 423 -29.27 -17.12 6.34
C GLN A 423 -29.43 -16.38 5.00
N ARG A 424 -29.46 -15.03 4.97
CA ARG A 424 -29.57 -14.24 3.72
C ARG A 424 -28.50 -14.61 2.68
N ASN A 425 -27.34 -15.08 3.15
CA ASN A 425 -26.23 -15.46 2.26
C ASN A 425 -26.32 -16.89 1.69
N ARG A 426 -27.21 -17.76 2.20
CA ARG A 426 -27.43 -19.11 1.65
C ARG A 426 -28.20 -19.05 0.33
N ILE A 427 -29.25 -18.23 0.28
CA ILE A 427 -30.13 -18.08 -0.89
C ILE A 427 -29.34 -17.60 -2.12
N ARG A 428 -28.48 -16.59 -1.95
CA ARG A 428 -27.65 -16.06 -3.04
C ARG A 428 -26.64 -17.07 -3.58
N ARG A 429 -26.04 -17.90 -2.72
CA ARG A 429 -25.11 -18.96 -3.15
C ARG A 429 -25.81 -20.15 -3.79
N SER A 430 -27.03 -20.51 -3.36
CA SER A 430 -27.81 -21.53 -4.07
C SER A 430 -28.19 -21.08 -5.48
N THR A 431 -28.42 -19.77 -5.69
CA THR A 431 -28.62 -19.21 -7.03
C THR A 431 -27.31 -19.21 -7.85
N GLU A 432 -26.19 -18.75 -7.28
CA GLU A 432 -24.88 -18.75 -7.95
C GLU A 432 -24.34 -20.17 -8.24
N ALA A 433 -24.75 -21.20 -7.49
CA ALA A 433 -24.38 -22.60 -7.72
C ALA A 433 -25.34 -23.33 -8.70
N GLN A 434 -26.47 -22.73 -9.06
CA GLN A 434 -27.39 -23.24 -10.07
C GLN A 434 -27.16 -22.60 -11.46
N GLU A 435 -26.41 -21.48 -11.52
CA GLU A 435 -26.14 -20.72 -12.74
C GLU A 435 -24.70 -20.87 -13.29
N GLY A 436 -23.84 -21.66 -12.64
CA GLY A 436 -22.48 -21.98 -13.11
C GLY A 436 -22.24 -23.48 -13.18
#